data_AF-A0AAD5R4C1-F1
#
_entry.id   AF-A0AAD5R4C1-F1
#
_cell.length_a   1.000
_cell.length_b   1.000
_cell.length_c   1.000
_cell.angle_alpha   90.00
_cell.angle_beta   90.00
_cell.angle_gamma   90.00
#
_symmetry.space_group_name_H-M   'P 1'
#
loop_
_entity.id
_entity.type
_entity.pdbx_description
1 polymer ?
#
loop_
_entity_poly.entity_id
_entity_poly.type
_entity_poly.pdbx_seq_one_letter_code
_entity_poly.pdbx_strand_id
1 'polypeptide(L)'
;MCFRLLRLCLFTEKNLVFLLTSHVDIYAVRALDLQVDNDMEREDALQLIVAMMNIYQHSHLKRLIEFSAAQREGKKYAFPKSVMQPVIALALRAICSSITSEPPNVSKKTDDGENVKDWLSFACLEVFLEFCVVEPELILSMAGTDWMVRILMGASVPSRRVASVVAHILVSWLDRPHLRAKGKLHLVLEQIFAPLIEFGFFQKNLSSTEQ
;
A
#
# COMPACT_ATOMS: atom_id res chain seq x y z
N MET A 1 0.53 -2.63 -24.59
CA MET A 1 -0.25 -3.38 -25.62
C MET A 1 -0.62 -4.80 -25.17
N CYS A 2 0.33 -5.68 -24.82
CA CYS A 2 0.01 -7.06 -24.42
C CYS A 2 -0.86 -7.15 -23.15
N PHE A 3 -0.54 -6.38 -22.10
CA PHE A 3 -1.35 -6.36 -20.88
C PHE A 3 -2.76 -5.81 -21.09
N ARG A 4 -2.93 -4.83 -22.00
CA ARG A 4 -4.24 -4.35 -22.42
C ARG A 4 -5.09 -5.46 -23.05
N LEU A 5 -4.51 -6.28 -23.93
CA LEU A 5 -5.22 -7.44 -24.52
C LEU A 5 -5.58 -8.47 -23.44
N LEU A 6 -4.64 -8.80 -22.55
CA LEU A 6 -4.88 -9.72 -21.44
C LEU A 6 -6.00 -9.22 -20.51
N ARG A 7 -6.04 -7.92 -20.23
CA ARG A 7 -7.11 -7.27 -19.47
C ARG A 7 -8.46 -7.38 -20.16
N LEU A 8 -8.50 -7.21 -21.49
CA LEU A 8 -9.71 -7.42 -22.26
C LEU A 8 -10.14 -8.90 -22.23
N CYS A 9 -9.22 -9.85 -22.21
CA CYS A 9 -9.56 -11.27 -22.07
C CYS A 9 -9.99 -11.68 -20.65
N LEU A 10 -9.83 -10.80 -19.66
CA LEU A 10 -10.10 -11.06 -18.24
C LEU A 10 -11.59 -10.93 -17.90
N PHE A 11 -12.41 -11.86 -18.39
CA PHE A 11 -13.87 -11.79 -18.23
C PHE A 11 -14.44 -12.63 -17.08
N THR A 12 -13.70 -13.64 -16.62
CA THR A 12 -14.20 -14.63 -15.66
C THR A 12 -13.12 -15.07 -14.67
N GLU A 13 -13.55 -15.62 -13.54
CA GLU A 13 -12.66 -16.30 -12.59
C GLU A 13 -11.82 -17.39 -13.25
N LYS A 14 -12.39 -18.15 -14.19
CA LYS A 14 -11.66 -19.20 -14.94
C LYS A 14 -10.49 -18.62 -15.74
N ASN A 15 -10.70 -17.48 -16.39
CA ASN A 15 -9.64 -16.81 -17.15
C ASN A 15 -8.54 -16.30 -16.22
N LEU A 16 -8.91 -15.74 -15.06
CA LEU A 16 -7.94 -15.34 -14.04
C LEU A 16 -7.10 -16.54 -13.57
N VAL A 17 -7.73 -17.67 -13.24
CA VAL A 17 -7.02 -18.90 -12.85
C VAL A 17 -6.03 -19.33 -13.94
N PHE A 18 -6.45 -19.30 -15.19
CA PHE A 18 -5.60 -19.67 -16.34
C PHE A 18 -4.39 -18.75 -16.50
N LEU A 19 -4.57 -17.44 -16.33
CA LEU A 19 -3.48 -16.48 -16.37
C LEU A 19 -2.51 -16.67 -15.20
N LEU A 20 -3.04 -16.92 -14.00
CA LEU A 20 -2.23 -17.21 -12.82
C LEU A 20 -1.49 -18.54 -12.96
N THR A 21 -2.07 -19.60 -13.56
CA THR A 21 -1.34 -20.86 -13.86
C THR A 21 -0.17 -20.61 -14.81
N SER A 22 -0.31 -19.62 -15.69
CA SER A 22 0.68 -19.25 -16.69
C SER A 22 1.66 -18.20 -16.17
N HIS A 23 1.64 -17.89 -14.87
CA HIS A 23 2.52 -16.91 -14.22
C HIS A 23 2.45 -15.48 -14.79
N VAL A 24 1.29 -15.11 -15.36
CA VAL A 24 1.07 -13.77 -15.95
C VAL A 24 1.21 -12.66 -14.91
N ASP A 25 0.89 -12.94 -13.64
CA ASP A 25 1.09 -12.02 -12.52
C ASP A 25 2.56 -11.60 -12.36
N ILE A 26 3.50 -12.53 -12.55
CA ILE A 26 4.94 -12.24 -12.43
C ILE A 26 5.39 -11.28 -13.54
N TYR A 27 4.90 -11.46 -14.77
CA TYR A 27 5.23 -10.56 -15.88
C TYR A 27 4.65 -9.16 -15.69
N ALA A 28 3.40 -9.06 -15.22
CA ALA A 28 2.77 -7.77 -14.92
C ALA A 28 3.52 -7.03 -13.80
N VAL A 29 3.89 -7.73 -12.73
CA VAL A 29 4.68 -7.21 -11.62
C VAL A 29 6.05 -6.73 -12.08
N ARG A 30 6.75 -7.54 -12.89
CA ARG A 30 8.07 -7.17 -13.42
C ARG A 30 7.98 -5.92 -14.29
N ALA A 31 6.97 -5.84 -15.16
CA ALA A 31 6.77 -4.66 -15.99
C ALA A 31 6.48 -3.41 -15.18
N LEU A 32 5.72 -3.53 -14.08
CA LEU A 32 5.42 -2.42 -13.17
C LEU A 32 6.67 -1.85 -12.48
N ASP A 33 7.59 -2.74 -12.04
CA ASP A 33 8.80 -2.38 -11.31
C ASP A 33 9.95 -1.92 -12.22
N LEU A 34 9.96 -2.36 -13.48
CA LEU A 34 10.96 -1.94 -14.47
C LEU A 34 10.74 -0.47 -14.84
N GLN A 35 11.68 0.41 -14.49
CA GLN A 35 11.67 1.85 -14.81
C GLN A 35 12.66 2.14 -15.95
N VAL A 36 12.31 1.75 -17.18
CA VAL A 36 13.17 1.90 -18.37
C VAL A 36 12.34 2.46 -19.53
N ASP A 37 12.05 3.76 -19.48
CA ASP A 37 11.28 4.51 -20.50
C ASP A 37 10.00 3.80 -21.00
N ASN A 38 9.33 3.08 -20.09
CA ASN A 38 8.24 2.15 -20.37
C ASN A 38 6.94 2.54 -19.66
N ASP A 39 6.70 3.83 -19.43
CA ASP A 39 5.56 4.34 -18.65
C ASP A 39 4.20 3.81 -19.13
N MET A 40 3.98 3.74 -20.45
CA MET A 40 2.75 3.18 -21.02
C MET A 40 2.57 1.70 -20.68
N GLU A 41 3.65 0.93 -20.62
CA GLU A 41 3.61 -0.48 -20.25
C GLU A 41 3.34 -0.65 -18.76
N ARG A 42 3.96 0.20 -17.92
CA ARG A 42 3.74 0.21 -16.46
C ARG A 42 2.29 0.55 -16.12
N GLU A 43 1.70 1.52 -16.82
CA GLU A 43 0.29 1.87 -16.68
C GLU A 43 -0.62 0.70 -17.07
N ASP A 44 -0.39 0.12 -18.24
CA ASP A 44 -1.11 -1.06 -18.74
C ASP A 44 -1.00 -2.25 -17.75
N ALA A 45 0.17 -2.45 -17.14
CA ALA A 45 0.41 -3.48 -16.12
C ALA A 45 -0.36 -3.21 -14.83
N LEU A 46 -0.36 -1.96 -14.34
CA LEU A 46 -1.14 -1.57 -13.17
C LEU A 46 -2.65 -1.76 -13.41
N GLN A 47 -3.16 -1.37 -14.58
CA GLN A 47 -4.56 -1.58 -14.95
C GLN A 47 -4.93 -3.07 -15.00
N LEU A 48 -4.03 -3.94 -15.49
CA LEU A 48 -4.23 -5.38 -15.47
C LEU A 48 -4.27 -5.92 -14.03
N ILE A 49 -3.36 -5.46 -13.16
CA ILE A 49 -3.33 -5.81 -11.74
C ILE A 49 -4.66 -5.45 -11.06
N VAL A 50 -5.17 -4.24 -11.27
CA VAL A 50 -6.46 -3.79 -10.73
C VAL A 50 -7.59 -4.70 -11.22
N ALA A 51 -7.61 -5.02 -12.51
CA ALA A 51 -8.62 -5.92 -13.07
C ALA A 51 -8.56 -7.33 -12.46
N MET A 52 -7.35 -7.88 -12.28
CA MET A 52 -7.15 -9.18 -11.62
C MET A 52 -7.64 -9.17 -10.17
N MET A 53 -7.33 -8.11 -9.43
CA MET A 53 -7.75 -7.94 -8.04
C MET A 53 -9.26 -7.75 -7.90
N ASN A 54 -9.89 -7.05 -8.85
CA ASN A 54 -11.35 -6.88 -8.88
C ASN A 54 -12.07 -8.23 -9.07
N ILE A 55 -11.61 -9.08 -10.00
CA ILE A 55 -12.15 -10.43 -10.14
C ILE A 55 -11.89 -11.26 -8.88
N TYR A 56 -10.67 -11.20 -8.34
CA TYR A 56 -10.33 -11.90 -7.11
C TYR A 56 -11.28 -11.56 -5.95
N GLN A 57 -11.59 -10.28 -5.75
CA GLN A 57 -12.49 -9.81 -4.69
C GLN A 57 -13.92 -10.35 -4.84
N HIS A 58 -14.43 -10.44 -6.06
CA HIS A 58 -15.82 -10.82 -6.33
C HIS A 58 -16.01 -12.32 -6.64
N SER A 59 -14.92 -13.09 -6.63
CA SER A 59 -14.93 -14.51 -7.00
C SER A 59 -14.76 -15.44 -5.80
N HIS A 60 -14.99 -16.74 -6.01
CA HIS A 60 -14.74 -17.75 -4.98
C HIS A 60 -13.25 -18.12 -4.85
N LEU A 61 -12.39 -17.46 -5.62
CA LEU A 61 -10.96 -17.71 -5.68
C LEU A 61 -10.30 -17.59 -4.30
N LYS A 62 -10.75 -16.65 -3.47
CA LYS A 62 -10.26 -16.50 -2.09
C LYS A 62 -10.41 -17.77 -1.27
N ARG A 63 -11.60 -18.39 -1.29
CA ARG A 63 -11.84 -19.68 -0.62
C ARG A 63 -11.01 -20.78 -1.27
N LEU A 64 -10.95 -20.84 -2.59
CA LEU A 64 -10.17 -21.86 -3.30
C LEU A 64 -8.68 -21.79 -2.93
N ILE A 65 -8.13 -20.58 -2.80
CA ILE A 65 -6.74 -20.35 -2.38
C ILE A 65 -6.56 -20.78 -0.92
N GLU A 66 -7.42 -20.33 0.00
CA GLU A 66 -7.35 -20.68 1.44
C GLU A 66 -7.47 -22.19 1.70
N PHE A 67 -8.28 -22.92 0.93
CA PHE A 67 -8.48 -24.36 1.07
C PHE A 67 -7.52 -25.22 0.22
N SER A 68 -6.74 -24.63 -0.68
CA SER A 68 -5.81 -25.40 -1.50
C SER A 68 -4.62 -25.90 -0.67
N ALA A 69 -4.38 -27.21 -0.68
CA ALA A 69 -3.18 -27.83 -0.08
C ALA A 69 -1.87 -27.23 -0.65
N ALA A 70 -1.91 -26.71 -1.88
CA ALA A 70 -0.82 -26.04 -2.56
C ALA A 70 -0.30 -24.76 -1.87
N GLN A 71 -1.13 -24.10 -1.05
CA GLN A 71 -0.71 -22.96 -0.21
C GLN A 71 -0.01 -23.43 1.08
N ARG A 72 -0.40 -24.58 1.63
CA ARG A 72 0.30 -25.18 2.79
C ARG A 72 1.69 -25.70 2.43
N GLU A 73 1.88 -26.13 1.18
CA GLU A 73 3.17 -26.60 0.64
C GLU A 73 3.97 -25.51 -0.11
N GLY A 74 3.44 -24.28 -0.21
CA GLY A 74 4.12 -23.13 -0.83
C GLY A 74 4.32 -23.20 -2.35
N LYS A 75 3.66 -24.14 -3.05
CA LYS A 75 3.99 -24.48 -4.45
C LYS A 75 2.98 -24.07 -5.51
N LYS A 76 1.80 -23.49 -5.18
CA LYS A 76 0.94 -22.88 -6.21
C LYS A 76 0.08 -21.74 -5.69
N TYR A 77 0.22 -20.61 -6.41
CA TYR A 77 -0.37 -19.28 -6.24
C TYR A 77 0.14 -18.46 -5.05
N ALA A 78 1.24 -17.73 -5.24
CA ALA A 78 1.66 -16.62 -4.38
C ALA A 78 0.72 -15.39 -4.51
N PHE A 79 -0.29 -15.47 -5.36
CA PHE A 79 -1.34 -14.47 -5.51
C PHE A 79 -2.27 -14.47 -4.29
N PRO A 80 -2.70 -13.31 -3.76
CA PRO A 80 -2.45 -11.96 -4.29
C PRO A 80 -1.14 -11.30 -3.80
N LYS A 81 -0.40 -11.91 -2.86
CA LYS A 81 0.84 -11.32 -2.29
C LYS A 81 1.85 -10.90 -3.36
N SER A 82 2.08 -11.73 -4.37
CA SER A 82 3.02 -11.47 -5.48
C SER A 82 2.74 -10.14 -6.17
N VAL A 83 1.47 -9.81 -6.36
CA VAL A 83 1.02 -8.61 -7.05
C VAL A 83 0.93 -7.41 -6.12
N MET A 84 0.54 -7.62 -4.87
CA MET A 84 0.39 -6.53 -3.89
C MET A 84 1.74 -5.96 -3.45
N GLN A 85 2.78 -6.79 -3.31
CA GLN A 85 4.10 -6.36 -2.81
C GLN A 85 4.73 -5.21 -3.62
N PRO A 86 4.85 -5.28 -4.96
CA PRO A 86 5.38 -4.19 -5.77
C PRO A 86 4.51 -2.92 -5.72
N VAL A 87 3.18 -3.08 -5.73
CA VAL A 87 2.24 -1.94 -5.60
C VAL A 87 2.46 -1.23 -4.27
N ILE A 88 2.60 -1.99 -3.18
CA ILE A 88 2.91 -1.45 -1.85
C ILE A 88 4.26 -0.75 -1.86
N ALA A 89 5.30 -1.35 -2.46
CA ALA A 89 6.62 -0.74 -2.53
C ALA A 89 6.57 0.63 -3.22
N LEU A 90 5.89 0.74 -4.36
CA LEU A 90 5.71 2.01 -5.08
C LEU A 90 4.82 3.00 -4.32
N ALA A 91 3.73 2.54 -3.69
CA ALA A 91 2.88 3.38 -2.86
C ALA A 91 3.62 3.98 -1.66
N LEU A 92 4.45 3.17 -0.97
CA LEU A 92 5.24 3.60 0.17
C LEU A 92 6.32 4.62 -0.23
N ARG A 93 6.84 4.59 -1.47
CA ARG A 93 7.72 5.66 -1.99
C ARG A 93 7.01 7.01 -2.05
N ALA A 94 5.73 7.06 -2.46
CA ALA A 94 4.95 8.30 -2.44
C ALA A 94 4.79 8.87 -1.02
N ILE A 95 4.68 8.00 -0.01
CA ILE A 95 4.52 8.39 1.39
C ILE A 95 5.86 8.80 2.02
N CYS A 96 6.96 8.11 1.70
CA CYS A 96 8.26 8.32 2.33
C CYS A 96 9.11 9.42 1.69
N SER A 97 8.88 9.75 0.41
CA SER A 97 9.67 10.75 -0.34
C SER A 97 9.55 12.19 0.18
N SER A 98 8.60 12.48 1.07
CA SER A 98 8.39 13.82 1.64
C SER A 98 9.35 14.19 2.77
N ILE A 99 10.15 13.26 3.29
CA ILE A 99 11.00 13.51 4.47
C ILE A 99 12.32 14.23 4.08
N THR A 100 12.71 14.24 2.81
CA THR A 100 14.01 14.75 2.34
C THR A 100 14.02 16.19 1.82
N SER A 101 12.99 17.01 2.05
CA SER A 101 13.11 18.45 1.84
C SER A 101 13.76 19.12 3.06
N GLU A 102 15.05 18.87 3.25
CA GLU A 102 15.93 19.72 4.08
C GLU A 102 16.02 21.13 3.46
N PRO A 103 16.24 22.19 4.26
CA PRO A 103 16.38 23.55 3.73
C PRO A 103 17.57 23.65 2.77
N PRO A 104 17.56 24.59 1.80
CA PRO A 104 18.52 24.63 0.71
C PRO A 104 19.88 25.09 1.24
N ASN A 105 20.70 24.16 1.73
CA ASN A 105 22.08 24.44 2.07
C ASN A 105 23.02 23.88 1.00
N VAL A 106 23.67 24.87 0.39
CA VAL A 106 24.78 24.87 -0.57
C VAL A 106 25.72 23.66 -0.48
N SER A 107 25.98 23.09 -1.67
CA SER A 107 27.14 22.28 -2.07
C SER A 107 27.24 20.83 -1.58
N LYS A 108 26.80 19.91 -2.46
CA LYS A 108 27.59 18.75 -2.92
C LYS A 108 26.98 18.23 -4.23
N LYS A 109 27.72 18.36 -5.33
CA LYS A 109 27.46 17.64 -6.59
C LYS A 109 27.99 16.21 -6.46
N THR A 110 27.42 15.34 -7.30
CA THR A 110 27.73 13.93 -7.65
C THR A 110 27.06 12.85 -6.80
N ASP A 111 25.89 12.37 -7.23
CA ASP A 111 25.79 11.17 -8.07
C ASP A 111 24.42 11.14 -8.79
N ASP A 112 24.37 10.57 -10.00
CA ASP A 112 23.20 10.51 -10.89
C ASP A 112 22.08 9.63 -10.34
N GLY A 113 21.20 10.24 -9.55
CA GLY A 113 19.95 9.65 -9.11
C GLY A 113 18.96 10.77 -8.86
N GLU A 114 18.62 11.53 -9.92
CA GLU A 114 17.49 12.44 -9.85
C GLU A 114 16.33 11.68 -9.22
N ASN A 115 15.81 12.23 -8.13
CA ASN A 115 14.63 11.77 -7.43
C ASN A 115 13.43 12.04 -8.36
N VAL A 116 13.42 11.39 -9.53
CA VAL A 116 12.36 11.46 -10.52
C VAL A 116 11.17 10.89 -9.79
N LYS A 117 10.29 11.80 -9.37
CA LYS A 117 9.08 11.47 -8.67
C LYS A 117 8.28 10.54 -9.57
N ASP A 118 8.35 9.24 -9.31
CA ASP A 118 7.70 8.23 -10.12
C ASP A 118 6.19 8.52 -10.08
N TRP A 119 5.67 9.01 -11.21
CA TRP A 119 4.31 9.50 -11.35
C TRP A 119 3.28 8.43 -10.99
N LEU A 120 3.64 7.16 -11.21
CA LEU A 120 2.80 6.01 -10.93
C LEU A 120 2.68 5.74 -9.42
N SER A 121 3.56 6.29 -8.58
CA SER A 121 3.54 6.07 -7.13
C SER A 121 2.21 6.52 -6.49
N PHE A 122 1.59 7.59 -7.00
CA PHE A 122 0.27 8.02 -6.55
C PHE A 122 -0.85 7.10 -7.02
N ALA A 123 -0.78 6.59 -8.26
CA ALA A 123 -1.73 5.58 -8.74
C ALA A 123 -1.60 4.28 -7.93
N CYS A 124 -0.37 3.87 -7.61
CA CYS A 124 -0.13 2.74 -6.71
C CYS A 124 -0.62 3.01 -5.28
N LEU A 125 -0.53 4.26 -4.79
CA LEU A 125 -1.10 4.65 -3.49
C LEU A 125 -2.63 4.47 -3.47
N GLU A 126 -3.33 4.85 -4.54
CA GLU A 126 -4.77 4.63 -4.66
C GLU A 126 -5.11 3.14 -4.57
N VAL A 127 -4.45 2.31 -5.38
CA VAL A 127 -4.64 0.85 -5.37
C VAL A 127 -4.25 0.24 -4.01
N PHE A 128 -3.21 0.75 -3.36
CA PHE A 128 -2.81 0.32 -2.01
C PHE A 128 -3.88 0.62 -0.96
N LEU A 129 -4.53 1.79 -1.02
CA LEU A 129 -5.63 2.12 -0.09
C LEU A 129 -6.84 1.23 -0.32
N GLU A 130 -7.12 0.85 -1.57
CA GLU A 130 -8.14 -0.16 -1.88
C GLU A 130 -7.79 -1.52 -1.27
N PHE A 131 -6.54 -1.96 -1.39
CA PHE A 131 -6.06 -3.19 -0.74
C PHE A 131 -6.21 -3.18 0.77
N CYS A 132 -6.07 -2.02 1.43
CA CYS A 132 -6.30 -1.89 2.87
C CYS A 132 -7.76 -2.17 3.27
N VAL A 133 -8.71 -2.02 2.33
CA VAL A 133 -10.12 -2.34 2.55
C VAL A 133 -10.41 -3.79 2.19
N VAL A 134 -9.87 -4.28 1.08
CA VAL A 134 -10.17 -5.61 0.52
C VAL A 134 -9.43 -6.74 1.25
N GLU A 135 -8.13 -6.56 1.54
CA GLU A 135 -7.27 -7.56 2.19
C GLU A 135 -6.46 -6.97 3.37
N PRO A 136 -7.14 -6.45 4.42
CA PRO A 136 -6.48 -5.75 5.53
C PRO A 136 -5.47 -6.63 6.27
N GLU A 137 -5.80 -7.91 6.47
CA GLU A 137 -4.91 -8.86 7.14
C GLU A 137 -3.60 -9.09 6.41
N LEU A 138 -3.66 -9.10 5.08
CA LEU A 138 -2.52 -9.30 4.22
C LEU A 138 -1.65 -8.04 4.20
N ILE A 139 -2.28 -6.87 4.11
CA ILE A 139 -1.58 -5.58 4.25
C ILE A 139 -0.85 -5.50 5.58
N LEU A 140 -1.49 -5.83 6.70
CA LEU A 140 -0.84 -5.84 8.01
C LEU A 140 0.41 -6.73 8.04
N SER A 141 0.39 -7.86 7.32
CA SER A 141 1.54 -8.78 7.25
C SER A 141 2.67 -8.31 6.33
N MET A 142 2.37 -7.47 5.33
CA MET A 142 3.34 -7.05 4.30
C MET A 142 3.88 -5.63 4.52
N ALA A 143 3.00 -4.68 4.86
CA ALA A 143 3.31 -3.25 4.97
C ALA A 143 3.32 -2.75 6.42
N GLY A 144 2.74 -3.50 7.36
CA GLY A 144 2.55 -3.04 8.74
C GLY A 144 1.62 -1.81 8.82
N THR A 145 1.86 -0.95 9.81
CA THR A 145 1.02 0.22 10.13
C THR A 145 1.76 1.55 10.15
N ASP A 146 3.08 1.57 9.95
CA ASP A 146 3.91 2.80 10.02
C ASP A 146 3.47 3.87 9.01
N TRP A 147 3.13 3.44 7.79
CA TRP A 147 2.62 4.32 6.74
C TRP A 147 1.36 5.08 7.16
N MET A 148 0.50 4.47 7.98
CA MET A 148 -0.75 5.08 8.44
C MET A 148 -0.45 6.22 9.42
N VAL A 149 0.51 6.02 10.32
CA VAL A 149 0.96 7.04 11.27
C VAL A 149 1.57 8.22 10.52
N ARG A 150 2.44 7.97 9.54
CA ARG A 150 3.08 9.03 8.74
C ARG A 150 2.07 9.89 7.98
N ILE A 151 1.00 9.29 7.46
CA ILE A 151 -0.06 10.01 6.76
C ILE A 151 -0.89 10.85 7.75
N LEU A 152 -1.31 10.27 8.86
CA LEU A 152 -2.21 10.93 9.81
C LEU A 152 -1.52 12.01 10.64
N MET A 153 -0.21 11.88 10.88
CA MET A 153 0.62 12.89 11.54
C MET A 153 1.03 14.05 10.63
N GLY A 154 0.73 13.99 9.34
CA GLY A 154 1.15 15.02 8.38
C GLY A 154 2.66 15.06 8.10
N ALA A 155 3.41 14.03 8.52
CA ALA A 155 4.83 13.85 8.17
C ALA A 155 5.02 13.56 6.67
N SER A 156 3.93 13.16 6.01
CA SER A 156 3.82 13.07 4.56
C SER A 156 2.80 14.09 4.07
N VAL A 157 2.94 14.57 2.83
CA VAL A 157 1.96 15.48 2.19
C VAL A 157 1.04 14.71 1.25
N PRO A 158 0.28 13.69 1.68
CA PRO A 158 -0.85 13.25 0.92
C PRO A 158 -1.98 14.25 1.21
N SER A 159 -2.77 14.59 0.18
CA SER A 159 -3.85 15.58 0.32
C SER A 159 -4.76 15.29 1.54
N ARG A 160 -5.44 16.32 2.07
CA ARG A 160 -6.42 16.17 3.15
C ARG A 160 -7.45 15.05 2.88
N ARG A 161 -7.76 14.79 1.60
CA ARG A 161 -8.62 13.70 1.17
C ARG A 161 -8.00 12.33 1.47
N VAL A 162 -6.73 12.13 1.15
CA VAL A 162 -6.02 10.88 1.46
C VAL A 162 -5.94 10.67 2.96
N ALA A 163 -5.59 11.69 3.75
CA ALA A 163 -5.60 11.59 5.20
C ALA A 163 -6.99 11.19 5.74
N SER A 164 -8.07 11.74 5.19
CA SER A 164 -9.44 11.33 5.52
C SER A 164 -9.72 9.86 5.18
N VAL A 165 -9.31 9.39 4.00
CA VAL A 165 -9.46 7.98 3.60
C VAL A 165 -8.68 7.07 4.56
N VAL A 166 -7.44 7.41 4.89
CA VAL A 166 -6.61 6.65 5.84
C VAL A 166 -7.22 6.63 7.23
N ALA A 167 -7.82 7.74 7.69
CA ALA A 167 -8.54 7.79 8.95
C ALA A 167 -9.77 6.85 8.94
N HIS A 168 -10.53 6.80 7.85
CA HIS A 168 -11.64 5.85 7.70
C HIS A 168 -11.17 4.40 7.69
N ILE A 169 -10.03 4.10 7.06
CA ILE A 169 -9.40 2.77 7.11
C ILE A 169 -9.03 2.42 8.55
N LEU A 170 -8.36 3.32 9.28
CA LEU A 170 -8.01 3.11 10.68
C LEU A 170 -9.25 2.82 11.53
N VAL A 171 -10.31 3.60 11.40
CA VAL A 171 -11.58 3.38 12.14
C VAL A 171 -12.16 2.00 11.79
N SER A 172 -12.26 1.66 10.51
CA SER A 172 -12.77 0.36 10.05
C SER A 172 -11.93 -0.82 10.60
N TRP A 173 -10.61 -0.64 10.71
CA TRP A 173 -9.73 -1.64 11.30
C TRP A 173 -9.88 -1.73 12.82
N LEU A 174 -10.09 -0.58 13.50
CA LEU A 174 -10.35 -0.53 14.94
C LEU A 174 -11.68 -1.20 15.31
N ASP A 175 -12.70 -1.11 14.46
CA ASP A 175 -13.99 -1.76 14.69
C ASP A 175 -13.87 -3.30 14.71
N ARG A 176 -12.80 -3.86 14.12
CA ARG A 176 -12.56 -5.30 14.05
C ARG A 176 -11.54 -5.77 15.10
N PRO A 177 -11.94 -6.56 16.13
CA PRO A 177 -11.04 -6.99 17.21
C PRO A 177 -9.79 -7.75 16.73
N HIS A 178 -9.93 -8.59 15.70
CA HIS A 178 -8.81 -9.35 15.16
C HIS A 178 -7.76 -8.46 14.47
N LEU A 179 -8.20 -7.45 13.70
CA LEU A 179 -7.29 -6.47 13.07
C LEU A 179 -6.63 -5.58 14.13
N ARG A 180 -7.37 -5.16 15.15
CA ARG A 180 -6.81 -4.41 16.30
C ARG A 180 -5.62 -5.12 16.93
N ALA A 181 -5.79 -6.40 17.24
CA ALA A 181 -4.74 -7.20 17.86
C ALA A 181 -3.57 -7.42 16.89
N LYS A 182 -3.85 -7.86 15.66
CA LYS A 182 -2.83 -8.19 14.65
C LYS A 182 -1.98 -6.98 14.25
N GLY A 183 -2.61 -5.81 14.07
CA GLY A 183 -1.94 -4.57 13.72
C GLY A 183 -1.41 -3.76 14.89
N LYS A 184 -1.59 -4.24 16.14
CA LYS A 184 -1.24 -3.50 17.37
C LYS A 184 -1.74 -2.06 17.35
N LEU A 185 -3.01 -1.85 16.97
CA LEU A 185 -3.55 -0.52 16.68
C LEU A 185 -3.59 0.43 17.90
N HIS A 186 -3.46 -0.09 19.12
CA HIS A 186 -3.24 0.75 20.30
C HIS A 186 -1.96 1.59 20.20
N LEU A 187 -0.86 1.00 19.71
CA LEU A 187 0.41 1.72 19.49
C LEU A 187 0.27 2.78 18.39
N VAL A 188 -0.51 2.48 17.35
CA VAL A 188 -0.80 3.43 16.26
C VAL A 188 -1.52 4.66 16.80
N LEU A 189 -2.54 4.46 17.65
CA LEU A 189 -3.26 5.55 18.31
C LEU A 189 -2.35 6.35 19.24
N GLU A 190 -1.55 5.68 20.07
CA GLU A 190 -0.56 6.34 20.93
C GLU A 190 0.38 7.24 20.13
N GLN A 191 0.91 6.77 19.00
CA GLN A 191 1.80 7.56 18.14
C GLN A 191 1.10 8.76 17.49
N ILE A 192 -0.16 8.59 17.03
CA ILE A 192 -0.92 9.69 16.40
C ILE A 192 -1.28 10.79 17.42
N PHE A 193 -1.61 10.40 18.65
CA PHE A 193 -2.03 11.33 19.70
C PHE A 193 -0.90 11.80 20.61
N ALA A 194 0.31 11.24 20.49
CA ALA A 194 1.47 11.58 21.33
C ALA A 194 1.72 13.09 21.42
N PRO A 195 1.72 13.88 20.32
CA PRO A 195 1.94 15.33 20.44
C PRO A 195 0.90 16.01 21.32
N LEU A 196 -0.37 15.64 21.20
CA LEU A 196 -1.46 16.23 21.99
C LEU A 196 -1.38 15.87 23.48
N ILE A 197 -0.98 14.62 23.78
CA ILE A 197 -0.76 14.16 25.15
C ILE A 197 0.43 14.91 25.77
N GLU A 198 1.52 15.06 25.03
CA GLU A 198 2.69 15.82 25.46
C GLU A 198 2.36 17.30 25.69
N PHE A 199 1.62 17.95 24.79
CA PHE A 199 1.14 19.33 24.99
C PHE A 199 0.26 19.46 26.25
N GLY A 200 -0.65 18.51 26.49
CA GLY A 200 -1.47 18.48 27.70
C GLY A 200 -0.66 18.28 28.99
N PHE A 201 0.46 17.56 28.92
CA PHE A 201 1.41 17.43 30.02
C PHE A 201 2.18 18.74 30.29
N PHE A 202 2.66 19.41 29.25
CA PHE A 202 3.33 20.71 29.40
C PHE A 202 2.42 21.81 29.96
N GLN A 203 1.16 21.87 29.54
CA GLN A 203 0.19 22.84 30.10
C GLN A 203 -0.09 22.60 31.58
N LYS A 204 -0.23 21.33 32.01
CA LYS A 204 -0.46 20.98 33.41
C LYS A 204 0.74 21.29 34.30
N ASN A 205 1.96 21.12 33.80
CA ASN A 205 3.17 21.41 34.57
C ASN A 205 3.43 22.92 34.67
N LEU A 206 3.16 23.69 33.60
CA LEU A 206 3.28 25.16 33.62
C LEU A 206 2.34 25.80 34.65
N SER A 207 1.09 25.35 34.74
CA SER A 207 0.12 25.87 35.72
C SER A 207 0.44 25.48 37.17
N SER A 208 1.19 24.40 37.40
CA SER A 208 1.70 24.03 38.72
C SER A 208 2.98 24.75 39.14
N THR A 209 3.69 25.42 38.23
CA THR A 209 4.87 26.26 38.56
C THR A 209 4.55 27.73 38.79
N GLU A 210 3.29 28.15 38.66
CA GLU A 210 2.83 29.52 38.94
C GLU A 210 2.15 29.67 40.33
N GLN A 211 2.34 28.70 41.24
CA GLN A 211 1.92 28.78 42.64
C GLN A 211 3.12 28.77 43.58
#